data_AF-A0A7L8SJ22-F1
#
_entry.id   AF-A0A7L8SJ22-F1
#
_cell.length_a   1.000
_cell.length_b   1.000
_cell.length_c   1.000
_cell.angle_alpha   90.00
_cell.angle_beta   90.00
_cell.angle_gamma   90.00
#
_symmetry.space_group_name_H-M   'P 1'
#
loop_
_entity.id
_entity.type
_entity.pdbx_description
1 polymer ?
#
loop_
_entity_poly.entity_id
_entity_poly.type
_entity_poly.pdbx_seq_one_letter_code
_entity_poly.pdbx_strand_id
1 'polypeptide(L)'
;MTVQNSASAAGAAKATRGHPSNISDPSVAQAQHSEPTVTLYGRIAAGGVGYVSWPDPPDLHFSIIIDDAYSGITLLDGQPTMMEAGIRNMALIKTNRQDNTLPSGIRVRIPLQPPQGMSRQEFAHRIIVSSQRFVSYVAPYSAPKNIRGSQMRPGEYNSSSYVAGLLQSVMGCVPSISAPGFQTPEWENPIPGHFFKGEAIR
;
A
#
# COMPACT_ATOMS: atom_id res chain seq x y z
N MET A 1 32.32 87.39 24.18
CA MET A 1 31.35 86.81 23.22
C MET A 1 31.91 87.03 21.84
N THR A 2 32.37 85.95 21.22
CA THR A 2 33.14 85.96 19.97
C THR A 2 32.25 85.43 18.86
N VAL A 3 32.09 86.19 17.78
CA VAL A 3 31.47 85.75 16.53
C VAL A 3 32.61 85.30 15.62
N GLN A 4 32.54 84.06 15.10
CA GLN A 4 33.36 83.60 13.98
C GLN A 4 32.50 82.85 12.96
N ASN A 5 32.65 83.31 11.72
CA ASN A 5 32.17 82.77 10.46
C ASN A 5 32.59 81.31 10.24
N SER A 6 31.82 80.54 9.45
CA SER A 6 32.21 80.20 8.07
C SER A 6 31.23 79.24 7.40
N ALA A 7 31.02 79.49 6.10
CA ALA A 7 30.21 78.71 5.18
C ALA A 7 30.90 77.39 4.77
N SER A 8 30.11 76.38 4.44
CA SER A 8 30.49 75.33 3.48
C SER A 8 29.25 74.58 3.02
N ALA A 9 28.99 74.62 1.72
CA ALA A 9 28.01 73.82 1.01
C ALA A 9 28.60 72.45 0.66
N ALA A 10 27.79 71.39 0.72
CA ALA A 10 27.84 70.28 -0.23
C ALA A 10 26.68 69.32 0.08
N GLY A 11 25.69 69.26 -0.81
CA GLY A 11 24.74 68.16 -0.86
C GLY A 11 25.44 66.88 -1.31
N ALA A 12 25.20 65.78 -0.61
CA ALA A 12 25.58 64.45 -1.05
C ALA A 12 24.55 63.41 -0.57
N ALA A 13 23.95 62.76 -1.58
CA ALA A 13 23.33 61.44 -1.64
C ALA A 13 22.78 60.79 -0.36
N LYS A 14 21.44 60.67 -0.30
CA LYS A 14 20.73 59.73 0.57
C LYS A 14 20.92 58.30 0.02
N ALA A 15 21.73 57.50 0.71
CA ALA A 15 21.87 56.08 0.45
C ALA A 15 20.55 55.35 0.76
N THR A 16 19.83 54.89 -0.27
CA THR A 16 18.76 53.91 -0.12
C THR A 16 19.38 52.53 0.15
N ARG A 17 19.33 52.13 1.41
CA ARG A 17 19.57 50.77 1.88
C ARG A 17 18.56 49.83 1.22
N GLY A 18 19.06 48.81 0.53
CA GLY A 18 18.24 47.70 0.04
C GLY A 18 17.68 46.85 1.19
N HIS A 19 16.49 46.29 0.95
CA HIS A 19 16.07 45.02 1.50
C HIS A 19 15.28 44.26 0.43
N PRO A 20 15.64 42.99 0.15
CA PRO A 20 14.94 42.13 -0.79
C PRO A 20 13.84 41.36 -0.06
N SER A 21 12.67 41.24 -0.67
CA SER A 21 11.75 40.16 -0.31
C SER A 21 10.81 39.87 -1.47
N ASN A 22 11.10 38.73 -2.09
CA ASN A 22 10.26 37.96 -2.99
C ASN A 22 8.79 38.04 -2.58
N ILE A 23 7.98 38.68 -3.43
CA ILE A 23 6.57 38.29 -3.54
C ILE A 23 6.59 37.17 -4.57
N SER A 24 6.81 35.95 -4.09
CA SER A 24 6.45 34.77 -4.85
C SER A 24 4.94 34.83 -5.08
N ASP A 25 4.55 35.04 -6.33
CA ASP A 25 3.20 34.70 -6.79
C ASP A 25 2.86 33.31 -6.25
N PRO A 26 1.72 33.10 -5.55
CA PRO A 26 1.26 31.75 -5.32
C PRO A 26 0.88 31.21 -6.70
N SER A 27 1.82 30.48 -7.31
CA SER A 27 1.56 29.85 -8.60
C SER A 27 0.30 29.01 -8.45
N VAL A 28 -0.56 29.09 -9.46
CA VAL A 28 -1.82 28.37 -9.64
C VAL A 28 -1.61 26.83 -9.73
N ALA A 29 -0.47 26.32 -9.26
CA ALA A 29 0.00 24.93 -9.37
C ALA A 29 0.10 24.20 -8.01
N GLN A 30 -0.43 24.74 -6.91
CA GLN A 30 -0.86 23.94 -5.78
C GLN A 30 -2.32 23.53 -5.98
N ALA A 31 -2.58 22.76 -7.04
CA ALA A 31 -3.70 21.84 -6.97
C ALA A 31 -3.46 20.98 -5.71
N GLN A 32 -4.48 20.73 -4.90
CA GLN A 32 -4.40 19.76 -3.82
C GLN A 32 -4.07 18.40 -4.45
N HIS A 33 -2.77 18.09 -4.55
CA HIS A 33 -2.30 16.80 -5.00
C HIS A 33 -2.50 15.85 -3.82
N SER A 34 -3.58 15.09 -3.85
CA SER A 34 -3.84 14.07 -2.83
C SER A 34 -2.76 13.00 -2.95
N GLU A 35 -1.92 12.88 -1.92
CA GLU A 35 -0.99 11.77 -1.79
C GLU A 35 -1.73 10.43 -1.93
N PRO A 36 -1.11 9.39 -2.52
CA PRO A 36 -1.76 8.11 -2.68
C PRO A 36 -2.13 7.52 -1.32
N THR A 37 -3.30 6.90 -1.26
CA THR A 37 -3.72 6.12 -0.10
C THR A 37 -3.51 4.65 -0.37
N VAL A 38 -3.10 3.91 0.66
CA VAL A 38 -2.99 2.46 0.63
C VAL A 38 -3.90 1.91 1.70
N THR A 39 -4.86 1.07 1.31
CA THR A 39 -5.86 0.52 2.24
C THR A 39 -5.98 -0.99 2.03
N LEU A 40 -5.97 -1.73 3.13
CA LEU A 40 -6.25 -3.16 3.14
C LEU A 40 -7.77 -3.37 3.21
N TYR A 41 -8.33 -4.03 2.20
CA TYR A 41 -9.74 -4.33 2.08
C TYR A 41 -9.96 -5.80 2.41
N GLY A 42 -10.83 -6.08 3.40
CA GLY A 42 -11.25 -7.43 3.75
C GLY A 42 -12.68 -7.71 3.30
N ARG A 43 -12.90 -8.80 2.57
CA ARG A 43 -14.22 -9.32 2.20
C ARG A 43 -14.36 -10.78 2.62
N ILE A 44 -15.59 -11.26 2.79
CA ILE A 44 -15.82 -12.67 3.10
C ILE A 44 -15.26 -13.53 1.96
N ALA A 45 -14.42 -14.50 2.30
CA ALA A 45 -13.90 -15.47 1.35
C ALA A 45 -15.06 -16.31 0.80
N ALA A 46 -15.22 -16.33 -0.52
CA ALA A 46 -16.22 -17.16 -1.21
C ALA A 46 -15.49 -18.29 -1.96
N GLY A 47 -16.02 -19.51 -1.87
CA GLY A 47 -15.54 -20.64 -2.67
C GLY A 47 -16.17 -20.65 -4.07
N GLY A 48 -15.75 -21.58 -4.92
CA GLY A 48 -16.28 -21.75 -6.30
C GLY A 48 -17.78 -22.06 -6.40
N VAL A 49 -18.48 -22.28 -5.28
CA VAL A 49 -19.93 -22.57 -5.21
C VAL A 49 -20.68 -21.50 -4.37
N GLY A 50 -20.05 -20.34 -4.11
CA GLY A 50 -20.65 -19.23 -3.37
C GLY A 50 -20.08 -19.04 -1.96
N TYR A 51 -20.70 -18.11 -1.22
CA TYR A 51 -20.34 -17.79 0.16
C TYR A 51 -20.39 -19.05 1.02
N VAL A 52 -19.23 -19.52 1.47
CA VAL A 52 -19.20 -20.54 2.51
C VAL A 52 -19.34 -19.76 3.81
N SER A 53 -20.56 -19.67 4.35
CA SER A 53 -20.85 -19.10 5.68
C SER A 53 -20.39 -20.02 6.82
N TRP A 54 -19.31 -20.77 6.57
CA TRP A 54 -18.77 -21.86 7.38
C TRP A 54 -17.25 -21.86 7.13
N PRO A 55 -16.40 -21.64 8.15
CA PRO A 55 -16.69 -21.56 9.59
C PRO A 55 -17.33 -20.24 10.07
N ASP A 56 -17.83 -20.25 11.31
CA ASP A 56 -18.23 -19.06 12.08
C ASP A 56 -17.18 -18.81 13.19
N PRO A 57 -16.50 -17.66 13.24
CA PRO A 57 -16.66 -16.50 12.35
C PRO A 57 -16.09 -16.72 10.94
N PRO A 58 -16.60 -16.03 9.91
CA PRO A 58 -16.18 -16.22 8.52
C PRO A 58 -14.77 -15.72 8.24
N ASP A 59 -14.09 -16.38 7.30
CA ASP A 59 -12.75 -16.00 6.84
C ASP A 59 -12.78 -14.75 5.96
N LEU A 60 -11.80 -13.86 6.17
CA LEU A 60 -11.55 -12.73 5.28
C LEU A 60 -10.52 -13.07 4.22
N HIS A 61 -10.88 -12.73 2.98
CA HIS A 61 -9.96 -12.54 1.88
C HIS A 61 -9.54 -11.06 1.84
N PHE A 62 -8.23 -10.83 1.83
CA PHE A 62 -7.65 -9.49 1.75
C PHE A 62 -7.21 -9.11 0.34
N SER A 63 -7.35 -7.83 0.02
CA SER A 63 -6.80 -7.16 -1.15
C SER A 63 -6.19 -5.82 -0.75
N ILE A 64 -5.11 -5.40 -1.40
CA ILE A 64 -4.55 -4.05 -1.23
C ILE A 64 -5.18 -3.13 -2.27
N ILE A 65 -5.71 -2.01 -1.83
CA ILE A 65 -6.20 -0.93 -2.68
C ILE A 65 -5.24 0.24 -2.57
N ILE A 66 -4.70 0.67 -3.70
CA ILE A 66 -3.93 1.90 -3.85
C ILE A 66 -4.81 2.87 -4.62
N ASP A 67 -5.15 4.00 -4.02
CA ASP A 67 -5.91 5.07 -4.67
C ASP A 67 -4.99 6.27 -4.84
N ASP A 68 -4.69 6.60 -6.09
CA ASP A 68 -3.75 7.63 -6.49
C ASP A 68 -4.42 8.58 -7.49
N ALA A 69 -4.27 9.89 -7.27
CA ALA A 69 -4.97 10.91 -8.06
C ALA A 69 -4.59 10.91 -9.56
N TYR A 70 -3.45 10.30 -9.93
CA TYR A 70 -2.95 10.29 -11.31
C TYR A 70 -3.11 8.96 -12.01
N SER A 71 -2.88 7.87 -11.28
CA SER A 71 -2.94 6.50 -11.80
C SER A 71 -4.26 5.78 -11.51
N GLY A 72 -5.16 6.41 -10.75
CA GLY A 72 -6.45 5.87 -10.36
C GLY A 72 -6.33 4.81 -9.27
N ILE A 73 -7.26 3.87 -9.28
CA ILE A 73 -7.32 2.80 -8.29
C ILE A 73 -6.56 1.58 -8.80
N THR A 74 -5.61 1.06 -8.03
CA THR A 74 -4.98 -0.24 -8.27
C THR A 74 -5.41 -1.22 -7.17
N LEU A 75 -5.99 -2.34 -7.56
CA LEU A 75 -6.29 -3.47 -6.68
C LEU A 75 -5.24 -4.56 -6.89
N LEU A 76 -4.67 -5.05 -5.78
CA LEU A 76 -3.75 -6.19 -5.77
C LEU A 76 -4.31 -7.31 -4.89
N ASP A 77 -4.36 -8.53 -5.42
CA ASP A 77 -4.80 -9.72 -4.70
C ASP A 77 -3.97 -10.98 -5.07
N GLY A 78 -4.12 -12.04 -4.28
CA GLY A 78 -3.40 -13.30 -4.43
C GLY A 78 -4.26 -14.50 -4.86
N GLN A 79 -5.47 -14.30 -5.42
CA GLN A 79 -6.35 -15.43 -5.71
C GLN A 79 -5.87 -16.26 -6.91
N PRO A 80 -6.04 -17.59 -6.88
CA PRO A 80 -5.95 -18.40 -8.09
C PRO A 80 -7.02 -17.97 -9.10
N THR A 81 -6.71 -18.04 -10.39
CA THR A 81 -7.67 -17.78 -11.47
C THR A 81 -8.00 -19.08 -12.19
N MET A 82 -9.29 -19.43 -12.23
CA MET A 82 -9.76 -20.68 -12.85
C MET A 82 -9.65 -20.66 -14.39
N MET A 83 -9.76 -19.49 -15.02
CA MET A 83 -9.95 -19.40 -16.48
C MET A 83 -8.71 -18.96 -17.28
N GLU A 84 -7.75 -18.27 -16.68
CA GLU A 84 -6.63 -17.66 -17.43
C GLU A 84 -5.40 -18.57 -17.54
N ALA A 85 -5.24 -19.55 -16.64
CA ALA A 85 -3.97 -20.24 -16.43
C ALA A 85 -3.99 -21.74 -16.80
N GLY A 86 -5.14 -22.28 -17.19
CA GLY A 86 -5.34 -23.72 -17.43
C GLY A 86 -5.42 -24.54 -16.14
N ILE A 87 -5.98 -25.76 -16.22
CA ILE A 87 -6.32 -26.63 -15.08
C ILE A 87 -5.12 -26.85 -14.13
N ARG A 88 -3.89 -26.90 -14.66
CA ARG A 88 -2.66 -27.13 -13.89
C ARG A 88 -2.31 -25.99 -12.93
N ASN A 89 -2.79 -24.77 -13.20
CA ASN A 89 -2.45 -23.57 -12.42
C ASN A 89 -3.60 -23.06 -11.54
N MET A 90 -4.78 -23.70 -11.61
CA MET A 90 -5.98 -23.27 -10.87
C MET A 90 -5.83 -23.34 -9.34
N ALA A 91 -4.84 -24.11 -8.86
CA ALA A 91 -4.54 -24.26 -7.44
C ALA A 91 -3.23 -23.58 -7.06
N LEU A 92 -2.77 -22.58 -7.82
CA LEU A 92 -1.52 -21.88 -7.55
C LEU A 92 -1.78 -20.38 -7.34
N ILE A 93 -1.05 -19.80 -6.39
CA ILE A 93 -1.14 -18.38 -6.04
C ILE A 93 -0.57 -17.54 -7.18
N LYS A 94 -1.25 -16.45 -7.53
CA LYS A 94 -0.83 -15.46 -8.53
C LYS A 94 -1.10 -14.06 -8.01
N THR A 95 -0.25 -13.10 -8.38
CA THR A 95 -0.58 -11.68 -8.29
C THR A 95 -1.67 -11.36 -9.31
N ASN A 96 -2.87 -11.02 -8.86
CA ASN A 96 -3.86 -10.35 -9.70
C ASN A 96 -3.76 -8.85 -9.48
N ARG A 97 -3.74 -8.12 -10.59
CA ARG A 97 -3.80 -6.67 -10.62
C ARG A 97 -5.02 -6.27 -11.42
N GLN A 98 -5.85 -5.41 -10.85
CA GLN A 98 -7.00 -4.82 -11.53
C GLN A 98 -6.91 -3.32 -11.37
N ASP A 99 -6.98 -2.60 -12.48
CA ASP A 99 -6.98 -1.14 -12.47
C ASP A 99 -8.43 -0.63 -12.49
N ASN A 100 -8.67 0.49 -11.81
CA ASN A 100 -9.94 1.20 -11.68
C ASN A 100 -11.12 0.34 -11.20
N THR A 101 -10.84 -0.63 -10.33
CA THR A 101 -11.84 -1.56 -9.78
C THR A 101 -11.70 -1.66 -8.27
N LEU A 102 -12.84 -1.62 -7.57
CA LEU A 102 -12.93 -1.93 -6.14
C LEU A 102 -13.57 -3.30 -5.92
N PRO A 103 -13.16 -4.08 -4.91
CA PRO A 103 -13.80 -5.34 -4.62
C PRO A 103 -15.20 -5.08 -4.03
N SER A 104 -16.16 -5.93 -4.38
CA SER A 104 -17.50 -5.90 -3.79
C SER A 104 -17.54 -6.66 -2.46
N GLY A 105 -18.57 -6.40 -1.64
CA GLY A 105 -18.80 -7.15 -0.40
C GLY A 105 -17.80 -6.88 0.72
N ILE A 106 -17.20 -5.68 0.75
CA ILE A 106 -16.22 -5.29 1.78
C ILE A 106 -16.85 -5.27 3.16
N ARG A 107 -16.17 -5.89 4.12
CA ARG A 107 -16.52 -5.90 5.55
C ARG A 107 -15.57 -5.06 6.39
N VAL A 108 -14.30 -5.00 5.98
CA VAL A 108 -13.25 -4.32 6.73
C VAL A 108 -12.42 -3.44 5.80
N ARG A 109 -12.07 -2.24 6.25
CA ARG A 109 -11.15 -1.31 5.59
C ARG A 109 -10.12 -0.83 6.60
N ILE A 110 -8.86 -1.16 6.40
CA ILE A 110 -7.76 -0.80 7.30
C ILE A 110 -6.77 0.08 6.53
N PRO A 111 -6.70 1.39 6.81
CA PRO A 111 -5.70 2.26 6.22
C PRO A 111 -4.30 1.77 6.61
N LEU A 112 -3.43 1.57 5.61
CA LEU A 112 -2.04 1.20 5.82
C LEU A 112 -1.18 2.45 5.85
N GLN A 113 -0.36 2.57 6.88
CA GLN A 113 0.60 3.67 6.98
C GLN A 113 1.97 3.22 6.46
N PRO A 114 2.70 4.11 5.77
CA PRO A 114 4.06 3.81 5.37
C PRO A 114 4.96 3.62 6.61
N PRO A 115 6.02 2.79 6.51
CA PRO A 115 7.06 2.73 7.53
C PRO A 115 7.69 4.10 7.81
N GLN A 116 8.27 4.26 8.99
CA GLN A 116 8.95 5.50 9.37
C GLN A 116 10.03 5.88 8.33
N GLY A 117 10.00 7.12 7.85
CA GLY A 117 10.93 7.63 6.85
C GLY A 117 10.56 7.32 5.40
N MET A 118 9.46 6.61 5.14
CA MET A 118 8.94 6.36 3.79
C MET A 118 7.75 7.28 3.51
N SER A 119 7.73 7.95 2.36
CA SER A 119 6.57 8.74 1.93
C SER A 119 5.42 7.84 1.46
N ARG A 120 4.19 8.37 1.43
CA ARG A 120 3.05 7.62 0.87
C ARG A 120 3.27 7.25 -0.60
N GLN A 121 3.85 8.17 -1.38
CA GLN A 121 4.19 7.94 -2.79
C GLN A 121 5.14 6.75 -2.95
N GLU A 122 6.23 6.75 -2.18
CA GLU A 122 7.22 5.68 -2.23
C GLU A 122 6.64 4.35 -1.72
N PHE A 123 5.79 4.40 -0.70
CA PHE A 123 5.12 3.21 -0.18
C PHE A 123 4.20 2.56 -1.21
N ALA A 124 3.31 3.34 -1.83
CA ALA A 124 2.44 2.86 -2.91
C ALA A 124 3.27 2.29 -4.08
N HIS A 125 4.31 3.02 -4.50
CA HIS A 125 5.20 2.59 -5.57
C HIS A 125 5.91 1.27 -5.25
N ARG A 126 6.47 1.11 -4.04
CA ARG A 126 7.15 -0.13 -3.63
C ARG A 126 6.21 -1.32 -3.55
N ILE A 127 4.96 -1.13 -3.12
CA ILE A 127 3.95 -2.20 -3.14
C ILE A 127 3.72 -2.67 -4.58
N ILE A 128 3.54 -1.74 -5.52
CA ILE A 128 3.35 -2.07 -6.94
C ILE A 128 4.58 -2.81 -7.51
N VAL A 129 5.78 -2.29 -7.26
CA VAL A 129 7.02 -2.92 -7.75
C VAL A 129 7.23 -4.29 -7.13
N SER A 130 6.94 -4.46 -5.83
CA SER A 130 7.10 -5.75 -5.17
C SER A 130 6.06 -6.76 -5.63
N SER A 131 4.81 -6.35 -5.89
CA SER A 131 3.78 -7.26 -6.42
C SER A 131 4.14 -7.83 -7.79
N GLN A 132 4.86 -7.06 -8.60
CA GLN A 132 5.41 -7.49 -9.90
C GLN A 132 6.62 -8.44 -9.77
N ARG A 133 7.31 -8.42 -8.63
CA ARG A 133 8.44 -9.31 -8.34
C ARG A 133 7.97 -10.69 -7.86
N PHE A 134 6.74 -10.82 -7.37
CA PHE A 134 6.19 -12.12 -6.99
C PHE A 134 6.16 -13.06 -8.20
N VAL A 135 6.78 -14.24 -8.04
CA VAL A 135 6.70 -15.30 -9.02
C VAL A 135 5.30 -15.90 -8.93
N SER A 136 4.44 -15.60 -9.90
CA SER A 136 3.11 -16.21 -9.94
C SER A 136 3.19 -17.69 -10.36
N TYR A 137 2.23 -18.48 -9.87
CA TYR A 137 2.07 -19.90 -10.18
C TYR A 137 3.19 -20.83 -9.69
N VAL A 138 3.85 -20.50 -8.58
CA VAL A 138 4.85 -21.41 -7.96
C VAL A 138 4.47 -21.88 -6.56
N ALA A 139 3.66 -21.11 -5.82
CA ALA A 139 3.17 -21.51 -4.51
C ALA A 139 1.80 -22.19 -4.65
N PRO A 140 1.63 -23.44 -4.16
CA PRO A 140 0.32 -24.07 -4.08
C PRO A 140 -0.62 -23.28 -3.17
N TYR A 141 -1.82 -22.99 -3.68
CA TYR A 141 -2.91 -22.41 -2.93
C TYR A 141 -3.55 -23.49 -2.05
N SER A 142 -3.58 -23.21 -0.76
CA SER A 142 -4.29 -24.00 0.22
C SER A 142 -5.53 -23.22 0.65
N ALA A 143 -6.70 -23.75 0.32
CA ALA A 143 -7.94 -23.25 0.91
C ALA A 143 -7.84 -23.41 2.44
N PRO A 144 -8.44 -22.50 3.24
CA PRO A 144 -8.61 -22.70 4.67
C PRO A 144 -9.31 -24.04 4.91
N LYS A 145 -8.54 -25.10 5.12
CA LYS A 145 -9.05 -26.47 5.27
C LYS A 145 -9.31 -26.71 6.74
N ASN A 146 -10.29 -26.06 7.35
CA ASN A 146 -10.71 -26.48 8.67
C ASN A 146 -12.14 -26.06 8.96
N ILE A 147 -13.02 -27.06 8.95
CA ILE A 147 -14.40 -26.98 9.43
C ILE A 147 -14.46 -26.50 10.91
N ARG A 148 -13.32 -26.38 11.63
CA ARG A 148 -13.23 -25.99 13.06
C ARG A 148 -11.91 -25.34 13.53
N GLY A 149 -11.08 -24.76 12.66
CA GLY A 149 -9.74 -24.31 13.05
C GLY A 149 -9.23 -23.12 12.24
N SER A 150 -8.76 -22.09 12.94
CA SER A 150 -8.35 -20.80 12.37
C SER A 150 -6.95 -20.78 11.76
N GLN A 151 -6.20 -21.88 11.86
CA GLN A 151 -4.80 -21.98 11.42
C GLN A 151 -4.66 -23.04 10.33
N MET A 152 -3.93 -22.72 9.27
CA MET A 152 -3.51 -23.68 8.26
C MET A 152 -2.22 -24.37 8.72
N ARG A 153 -1.81 -25.42 8.02
CA ARG A 153 -0.61 -26.18 8.39
C ARG A 153 0.65 -25.39 8.01
N PRO A 154 1.78 -25.60 8.70
CA PRO A 154 3.05 -25.02 8.29
C PRO A 154 3.36 -25.34 6.81
N GLY A 155 3.68 -24.30 6.03
CA GLY A 155 3.95 -24.41 4.59
C GLY A 155 2.71 -24.37 3.69
N GLU A 156 1.51 -24.22 4.25
CA GLU A 156 0.29 -23.95 3.49
C GLU A 156 0.09 -22.44 3.35
N TYR A 157 -0.10 -21.95 2.12
CA TYR A 157 -0.28 -20.53 1.83
C TYR A 157 -1.60 -20.28 1.12
N ASN A 158 -2.21 -19.12 1.38
CA ASN A 158 -3.42 -18.66 0.72
C ASN A 158 -3.26 -17.23 0.20
N SER A 159 -4.35 -16.63 -0.29
CA SER A 159 -4.34 -15.25 -0.79
C SER A 159 -3.97 -14.21 0.27
N SER A 160 -4.31 -14.45 1.53
CA SER A 160 -3.97 -13.57 2.65
C SER A 160 -2.48 -13.70 2.99
N SER A 161 -1.89 -14.90 2.92
CA SER A 161 -0.43 -15.09 3.03
C SER A 161 0.35 -14.31 1.98
N TYR A 162 -0.17 -14.25 0.73
CA TYR A 162 0.41 -13.45 -0.34
C TYR A 162 0.39 -11.96 0.00
N VAL A 163 -0.75 -11.44 0.43
CA VAL A 163 -0.88 -10.02 0.81
C VAL A 163 0.01 -9.68 2.00
N ALA A 164 0.07 -10.55 3.02
CA ALA A 164 0.95 -10.40 4.17
C ALA A 164 2.43 -10.40 3.74
N GLY A 165 2.85 -11.33 2.88
CA GLY A 165 4.21 -11.38 2.33
C GLY A 165 4.57 -10.16 1.50
N LEU A 166 3.63 -9.67 0.67
CA LEU A 166 3.81 -8.45 -0.09
C LEU A 166 4.00 -7.24 0.84
N LEU A 167 3.20 -7.11 1.91
CA LEU A 167 3.41 -6.05 2.89
C LEU A 167 4.72 -6.20 3.64
N GLN A 168 5.10 -7.43 4.01
CA GLN A 168 6.38 -7.71 4.67
C GLN A 168 7.57 -7.32 3.80
N SER A 169 7.54 -7.59 2.48
CA SER A 169 8.59 -7.23 1.53
C SER A 169 8.85 -5.71 1.47
N VAL A 170 7.82 -4.89 1.71
CA VAL A 170 7.91 -3.43 1.64
C VAL A 170 8.14 -2.80 3.02
N MET A 171 7.44 -3.31 4.04
CA MET A 171 7.42 -2.73 5.39
C MET A 171 8.49 -3.33 6.31
N GLY A 172 9.06 -4.48 5.96
CA GLY A 172 9.94 -5.27 6.82
C GLY A 172 9.18 -6.07 7.90
N CYS A 173 7.87 -5.88 8.04
CA CYS A 173 7.01 -6.59 8.96
C CYS A 173 5.60 -6.78 8.38
N VAL A 174 4.87 -7.77 8.88
CA VAL A 174 3.43 -7.91 8.61
C VAL A 174 2.68 -7.02 9.59
N PRO A 175 1.81 -6.10 9.15
CA PRO A 175 1.05 -5.28 10.08
C PRO A 175 0.05 -6.15 10.85
N SER A 176 -0.08 -5.89 12.16
CA SER A 176 -1.14 -6.50 12.96
C SER A 176 -2.50 -6.01 12.48
N ILE A 177 -3.43 -6.94 12.28
CA ILE A 177 -4.80 -6.63 11.88
C ILE A 177 -5.76 -7.02 13.00
N SER A 178 -6.78 -6.19 13.21
CA SER A 178 -7.89 -6.51 14.09
C SER A 178 -9.17 -6.47 13.25
N ALA A 179 -9.81 -7.63 13.13
CA ALA A 179 -11.08 -7.79 12.44
C ALA A 179 -12.08 -8.54 13.35
N PRO A 180 -12.64 -7.87 14.37
CA PRO A 180 -13.58 -8.51 15.29
C PRO A 180 -14.75 -9.15 14.53
N GLY A 181 -15.08 -10.39 14.89
CA GLY A 181 -16.13 -11.16 14.22
C GLY A 181 -15.71 -11.83 12.91
N PHE A 182 -14.43 -11.85 12.58
CA PHE A 182 -13.87 -12.51 11.41
C PHE A 182 -12.60 -13.30 11.72
N GLN A 183 -12.29 -14.27 10.88
CA GLN A 183 -11.01 -14.97 10.88
C GLN A 183 -10.11 -14.46 9.74
N THR A 184 -8.81 -14.52 9.95
CA THR A 184 -7.80 -14.06 8.98
C THR A 184 -6.74 -15.13 8.80
N PRO A 185 -7.13 -16.33 8.34
CA PRO A 185 -6.23 -17.48 8.32
C PRO A 185 -4.96 -17.17 7.52
N GLU A 186 -3.81 -17.52 8.10
CA GLU A 186 -2.46 -17.32 7.57
C GLU A 186 -2.03 -15.87 7.35
N TRP A 187 -2.71 -14.89 7.92
CA TRP A 187 -2.20 -13.53 7.93
C TRP A 187 -0.84 -13.44 8.65
N GLU A 188 -0.71 -14.16 9.76
CA GLU A 188 0.50 -14.22 10.59
C GLU A 188 1.62 -15.07 9.98
N ASN A 189 1.34 -15.80 8.89
CA ASN A 189 2.29 -16.64 8.16
C ASN A 189 2.43 -16.13 6.72
N PRO A 190 3.17 -15.01 6.52
CA PRO A 190 3.37 -14.42 5.21
C PRO A 190 4.07 -15.40 4.25
N ILE A 191 3.75 -15.29 2.96
CA ILE A 191 4.52 -15.98 1.93
C ILE A 191 6.01 -15.57 2.05
N PRO A 192 6.94 -16.54 2.05
CA PRO A 192 8.37 -16.27 2.16
C PRO A 192 8.92 -15.36 1.05
N GLY A 193 9.90 -14.52 1.41
CA GLY A 193 10.57 -13.60 0.49
C GLY A 193 11.18 -14.27 -0.76
N HIS A 194 11.58 -15.54 -0.70
CA HIS A 194 12.13 -16.23 -1.88
C HIS A 194 11.14 -16.38 -3.05
N PHE A 195 9.84 -16.17 -2.80
CA PHE A 195 8.82 -16.08 -3.85
C PHE A 195 8.80 -14.70 -4.56
N PHE A 196 9.50 -13.69 -4.03
CA PHE A 196 9.66 -12.36 -4.61
C PHE A 196 11.06 -12.25 -5.24
N LYS A 197 11.13 -12.13 -6.57
CA LYS A 197 12.41 -12.04 -7.30
C LYS A 197 13.25 -10.87 -6.78
N GLY A 198 14.48 -11.17 -6.36
CA GLY A 198 15.43 -10.19 -5.84
C GLY A 198 15.39 -10.01 -4.32
N GLU A 199 14.45 -10.65 -3.61
CA GLU A 199 14.53 -10.82 -2.16
C GLU A 199 15.31 -12.10 -1.86
N ALA A 200 16.63 -12.02 -1.93
CA ALA A 200 17.48 -13.13 -1.52
C ALA A 200 17.27 -13.40 -0.02
N ILE A 201 17.18 -14.69 0.33
CA ILE A 201 17.20 -15.21 1.70
C ILE A 201 18.38 -14.54 2.43
N ARG A 202 18.08 -13.73 3.46
CA ARG A 202 19.07 -13.10 4.32
C ARG A 202 19.35 -13.96 5.54
#